data_AF-A0A7J7NN64-F1
#
_entry.id   AF-A0A7J7NN64-F1
#
_cell.length_a   1.000
_cell.length_b   1.000
_cell.length_c   1.000
_cell.angle_alpha   90.00
_cell.angle_beta   90.00
_cell.angle_gamma   90.00
#
_symmetry.space_group_name_H-M   'P 1'
#
loop_
_entity.id
_entity.type
_entity.pdbx_description
1 polymer ?
#
loop_
_entity_poly.entity_id
_entity_poly.type
_entity_poly.pdbx_seq_one_letter_code
_entity_poly.pdbx_strand_id
1 'polypeptide(L)'
;MLDEEEHFQEQLFERLRLFAERNKEQDFWLVIEPKFLDNFPNIAKRLKRPAVALVSTDRVWIKFMKLRLDRVLAESFEADNLEEALASSNPTKLEFKKPDNWVAPYPKYESGWWETFLPQGSNKTKA
;
A
#
# COMPACT_ATOMS: atom_id res chain seq x y z
N MET A 1 6.78 -0.97 10.26
CA MET A 1 6.00 0.23 9.88
C MET A 1 4.86 -0.01 8.86
N LEU A 2 4.77 -1.13 8.14
CA LEU A 2 3.48 -1.57 7.53
C LEU A 2 2.89 -2.78 8.29
N ASP A 3 3.76 -3.56 8.91
CA ASP A 3 3.52 -4.75 9.72
C ASP A 3 3.18 -4.47 11.19
N GLU A 4 3.20 -3.19 11.61
CA GLU A 4 2.92 -2.76 12.98
C GLU A 4 1.53 -2.10 13.11
N GLU A 5 0.87 -1.81 11.99
CA GLU A 5 -0.39 -1.06 11.95
C GLU A 5 -1.55 -1.99 11.58
N GLU A 6 -1.98 -2.85 12.50
CA GLU A 6 -3.10 -3.78 12.30
C GLU A 6 -4.39 -3.04 11.86
N HIS A 7 -4.61 -1.82 12.37
CA HIS A 7 -5.74 -0.98 11.97
C HIS A 7 -5.73 -0.59 10.48
N PHE A 8 -4.55 -0.47 9.87
CA PHE A 8 -4.41 -0.13 8.45
C PHE A 8 -4.80 -1.32 7.58
N GLN A 9 -4.33 -2.51 7.94
CA GLN A 9 -4.69 -3.76 7.27
C GLN A 9 -6.20 -3.99 7.29
N GLU A 10 -6.82 -3.94 8.47
CA GLU A 10 -8.27 -4.15 8.64
C GLU A 10 -9.08 -3.15 7.81
N GLN A 11 -8.66 -1.89 7.78
CA GLN A 11 -9.32 -0.85 7.00
C GLN A 11 -9.29 -1.13 5.48
N LEU A 12 -8.20 -1.70 4.97
CA LEU A 12 -8.10 -2.06 3.55
C LEU A 12 -8.98 -3.28 3.22
N PHE A 13 -9.01 -4.29 4.08
CA PHE A 13 -9.89 -5.46 3.89
C PHE A 13 -11.37 -5.09 3.96
N GLU A 14 -11.77 -4.30 4.95
CA GLU A 14 -13.15 -3.83 5.06
C GLU A 14 -13.54 -2.92 3.89
N ARG A 15 -12.62 -2.09 3.36
CA ARG A 15 -12.89 -1.32 2.14
C ARG A 15 -13.07 -2.25 0.94
N LEU A 16 -12.23 -3.27 0.77
CA LEU A 16 -12.35 -4.24 -0.31
C LEU A 16 -13.70 -4.99 -0.23
N ARG A 17 -14.08 -5.41 0.98
CA ARG A 17 -15.37 -6.05 1.24
C ARG A 17 -16.55 -5.13 0.91
N LEU A 18 -16.51 -3.87 1.35
CA LEU A 18 -17.52 -2.86 1.03
C LEU A 18 -17.70 -2.69 -0.48
N PHE A 19 -16.60 -2.74 -1.24
CA PHE A 19 -16.63 -2.62 -2.70
C PHE A 19 -17.30 -3.84 -3.34
N ALA A 20 -16.95 -5.04 -2.88
CA ALA A 20 -17.60 -6.28 -3.32
C ALA A 20 -19.10 -6.30 -2.99
N GLU A 21 -19.48 -5.93 -1.75
CA GLU A 21 -20.89 -5.88 -1.32
C GLU A 21 -21.71 -4.85 -2.11
N ARG A 22 -21.08 -3.77 -2.56
CA ARG A 22 -21.73 -2.69 -3.33
C ARG A 22 -21.56 -2.82 -4.85
N ASN A 23 -20.98 -3.91 -5.35
CA ASN A 23 -20.61 -4.09 -6.76
C ASN A 23 -19.87 -2.88 -7.35
N LYS A 24 -18.90 -2.34 -6.60
CA LYS A 24 -18.02 -1.26 -7.04
C LYS A 24 -16.67 -1.81 -7.48
N GLU A 25 -16.13 -1.22 -8.54
CA GLU A 25 -14.76 -1.51 -8.98
C GLU A 25 -13.74 -0.98 -7.98
N GLN A 26 -12.69 -1.77 -7.73
CA GLN A 26 -11.60 -1.39 -6.84
C GLN A 26 -10.86 -0.17 -7.40
N ASP A 27 -10.73 0.86 -6.57
CA ASP A 27 -10.16 2.16 -6.94
C ASP A 27 -8.87 2.48 -6.16
N PHE A 28 -8.28 1.48 -5.51
CA PHE A 28 -7.11 1.64 -4.66
C PHE A 28 -6.16 0.44 -4.73
N TRP A 29 -4.86 0.71 -4.62
CA TRP A 29 -3.80 -0.32 -4.69
C TRP A 29 -2.60 0.06 -3.81
N LEU A 30 -1.83 -0.95 -3.43
CA LEU A 30 -0.50 -0.78 -2.84
C LEU A 30 0.55 -0.97 -3.93
N VAL A 31 1.46 0.00 -4.05
CA VAL A 31 2.57 -0.05 -5.01
C VAL A 31 3.88 -0.03 -4.24
N ILE A 32 4.66 -1.10 -4.40
CA ILE A 32 6.00 -1.23 -3.83
C ILE A 32 6.98 -0.57 -4.80
N GLU A 33 7.81 0.33 -4.27
CA GLU A 33 8.78 1.11 -5.04
C GLU A 33 8.19 1.71 -6.33
N PRO A 34 7.20 2.63 -6.20
CA PRO A 34 6.53 3.20 -7.36
C PRO A 34 7.49 4.00 -8.23
N LYS A 35 7.40 3.79 -9.56
CA LYS A 35 8.18 4.53 -10.58
C LYS A 35 7.87 6.01 -10.59
N PHE A 36 6.61 6.38 -10.32
CA PHE A 36 6.20 7.78 -10.30
C PHE A 36 6.92 8.62 -9.23
N LEU A 37 7.61 8.01 -8.25
CA LEU A 37 8.44 8.77 -7.30
C LEU A 37 9.57 9.54 -7.97
N ASP A 38 10.02 9.12 -9.15
CA ASP A 38 11.06 9.82 -9.91
C ASP A 38 10.59 11.22 -10.37
N ASN A 39 9.27 11.39 -10.56
CA ASN A 39 8.66 12.69 -10.85
C ASN A 39 8.62 13.62 -9.61
N PHE A 40 8.87 13.08 -8.42
CA PHE A 40 8.80 13.80 -7.14
C PHE A 40 10.14 13.77 -6.39
N PRO A 41 11.19 14.43 -6.90
CA PRO A 41 12.53 14.37 -6.31
C PRO A 41 12.59 14.92 -4.88
N ASN A 42 11.73 15.88 -4.53
CA ASN A 42 11.66 16.44 -3.17
C ASN A 42 11.12 15.43 -2.15
N ILE A 43 10.21 14.55 -2.57
CA ILE A 43 9.61 13.51 -1.74
C ILE A 43 10.55 12.32 -1.65
N ALA A 44 11.11 11.91 -2.79
CA ALA A 44 12.07 10.82 -2.86
C ALA A 44 13.27 11.04 -1.92
N LYS A 45 13.76 12.28 -1.76
CA LYS A 45 14.85 12.63 -0.82
C LYS A 45 14.48 12.46 0.65
N ARG A 46 13.19 12.58 1.01
CA ARG A 46 12.70 12.49 2.39
C ARG A 46 12.33 11.06 2.79
N LEU A 47 12.09 10.19 1.81
CA LEU A 47 11.69 8.81 2.00
C LEU A 47 12.91 7.91 2.23
N LYS A 48 12.77 6.98 3.17
CA LYS A 48 13.67 5.82 3.28
C LYS A 48 13.21 4.75 2.28
N ARG A 49 14.16 4.01 1.70
CA ARG A 49 13.89 2.87 0.82
C ARG A 49 14.00 1.57 1.62
N PRO A 50 13.17 0.54 1.35
CA PRO A 50 12.12 0.49 0.32
C PRO A 50 10.91 1.36 0.68
N ALA A 51 10.30 2.01 -0.31
CA ALA A 51 9.13 2.86 -0.14
C ALA A 51 7.88 2.16 -0.68
N VAL A 52 6.74 2.37 -0.02
CA VAL A 52 5.43 1.86 -0.45
C VAL A 52 4.47 3.03 -0.55
N ALA A 53 3.66 3.05 -1.61
CA ALA A 53 2.61 4.04 -1.79
C ALA A 53 1.24 3.37 -1.78
N LEU A 54 0.30 4.02 -1.11
CA LEU A 54 -1.13 3.79 -1.27
C LEU A 54 -1.63 4.72 -2.36
N VAL A 55 -2.11 4.15 -3.46
CA VAL A 55 -2.60 4.90 -4.63
C VAL A 55 -4.11 4.71 -4.70
N SER A 56 -4.87 5.79 -4.87
CA SER A 56 -6.31 5.73 -5.11
C SER A 56 -6.79 6.95 -5.89
N THR A 57 -7.88 6.80 -6.63
CA THR A 57 -8.57 7.91 -7.30
C THR A 57 -9.46 8.73 -6.35
N ASP A 58 -9.83 8.16 -5.19
CA ASP A 58 -10.64 8.82 -4.17
C ASP A 58 -9.79 9.75 -3.28
N ARG A 59 -9.79 11.04 -3.62
CA ARG A 59 -9.06 12.08 -2.89
C ARG A 59 -9.52 12.24 -1.44
N VAL A 60 -10.81 12.04 -1.16
CA VAL A 60 -11.36 12.18 0.20
C VAL A 60 -10.81 11.06 1.07
N TRP A 61 -10.78 9.85 0.53
CA TRP A 61 -10.21 8.72 1.24
C TRP A 61 -8.71 8.85 1.44
N ILE A 62 -7.91 9.25 0.44
CA ILE A 62 -6.47 9.50 0.63
C ILE A 62 -6.21 10.56 1.70
N LYS A 63 -7.02 11.63 1.77
CA LYS A 63 -6.91 12.63 2.82
C LYS A 63 -7.22 12.05 4.20
N PHE A 64 -8.25 11.21 4.30
CA PHE A 64 -8.54 10.48 5.53
C PHE A 64 -7.37 9.57 5.94
N MET A 65 -6.79 8.82 5.00
CA MET A 65 -5.63 7.97 5.25
C MET A 65 -4.42 8.78 5.70
N LYS A 66 -4.19 9.97 5.13
CA LYS A 66 -3.10 10.87 5.54
C LYS A 66 -3.27 11.39 6.97
N LEU A 67 -4.50 11.63 7.42
CA LEU A 67 -4.79 12.03 8.80
C LEU A 67 -4.63 10.85 9.78
N ARG A 68 -4.93 9.63 9.33
CA ARG A 68 -4.82 8.41 10.15
C ARG A 68 -3.37 7.95 10.29
N LEU A 69 -2.64 7.98 9.18
CA LEU A 69 -1.24 7.59 9.05
C LEU A 69 -0.38 8.86 9.23
N ASP A 70 -0.11 9.22 10.48
CA ASP A 70 0.55 10.49 10.82
C ASP A 70 1.87 10.71 10.03
N ARG A 71 2.71 9.67 9.94
CA ARG A 71 4.08 9.74 9.40
C ARG A 71 4.21 9.39 7.92
N VAL A 72 3.22 9.74 7.09
CA VAL A 72 3.27 9.53 5.62
C VAL A 72 3.36 10.84 4.84
N LEU A 73 3.82 10.75 3.60
CA LEU A 73 3.79 11.86 2.63
C LEU A 73 2.62 11.63 1.67
N ALA A 74 1.96 12.69 1.22
CA ALA A 74 0.83 12.62 0.31
C ALA A 74 1.01 13.68 -0.79
N GLU A 75 0.79 13.26 -2.03
CA GLU A 75 0.73 14.11 -3.22
C GLU A 75 -0.28 13.55 -4.22
N SER A 76 -0.64 14.37 -5.20
CA SER A 76 -1.45 13.97 -6.34
C SER A 76 -0.67 14.14 -7.64
N PHE A 77 -0.87 13.22 -8.57
CA PHE A 77 -0.33 13.33 -9.93
C PHE A 77 -1.39 12.89 -10.94
N GLU A 78 -1.21 13.32 -12.18
CA GLU A 78 -2.01 12.87 -13.32
C GLU A 78 -1.20 11.85 -14.10
N ALA A 79 -1.87 10.79 -14.56
CA ALA A 79 -1.27 9.73 -15.36
C ALA A 79 -2.22 9.37 -16.49
N ASP A 80 -1.68 9.12 -17.68
CA ASP A 80 -2.48 8.79 -18.86
C ASP A 80 -3.03 7.36 -18.75
N ASN A 81 -2.27 6.45 -18.12
CA ASN A 81 -2.59 5.04 -18.03
C ASN A 81 -2.54 4.52 -16.58
N LEU A 82 -3.44 3.59 -16.23
CA LEU A 82 -3.44 2.92 -14.93
C LEU A 82 -2.15 2.12 -14.70
N GLU A 83 -1.62 1.48 -15.74
CA GLU A 83 -0.39 0.70 -15.68
C GLU A 83 0.83 1.56 -15.32
N GLU A 84 0.88 2.80 -15.82
CA GLU A 84 1.94 3.75 -15.50
C GLU A 84 1.84 4.22 -14.05
N ALA A 85 0.63 4.55 -13.61
CA ALA A 85 0.37 4.96 -12.23
C ALA A 85 0.70 3.86 -11.20
N LEU A 86 0.53 2.59 -11.58
CA LEU A 86 0.77 1.43 -10.72
C LEU A 86 2.12 0.75 -10.98
N ALA A 87 2.99 1.34 -11.80
CA ALA A 87 4.25 0.71 -12.17
C ALA A 87 5.24 0.68 -10.99
N SER A 88 5.74 -0.52 -10.68
CA SER A 88 6.81 -0.75 -9.69
C SER A 88 8.18 -0.83 -10.35
N SER A 89 9.20 -0.18 -9.77
CA SER A 89 10.58 -0.21 -10.30
C SER A 89 11.30 -1.54 -10.04
N ASN A 90 11.10 -2.15 -8.87
CA ASN A 90 11.67 -3.46 -8.50
C ASN A 90 10.77 -4.16 -7.49
N PRO A 91 10.42 -5.44 -7.67
CA PRO A 91 9.76 -6.24 -6.65
C PRO A 91 10.79 -6.58 -5.56
N THR A 92 11.01 -5.66 -4.62
CA THR A 92 11.83 -5.94 -3.44
C THR A 92 11.06 -6.93 -2.54
N LYS A 93 11.72 -8.02 -2.13
CA LYS A 93 11.15 -8.97 -1.17
C LYS A 93 10.94 -8.25 0.17
N LEU A 94 9.68 -7.95 0.50
CA LEU A 94 9.31 -7.34 1.76
C LEU A 94 9.33 -8.40 2.86
N GLU A 95 10.44 -8.52 3.57
CA GLU A 95 10.55 -9.36 4.77
C GLU A 95 10.48 -8.48 6.01
N PHE A 96 9.42 -8.65 6.81
CA PHE A 96 9.28 -8.00 8.11
C PHE A 96 9.78 -8.94 9.21
N LYS A 97 10.67 -8.44 10.07
CA LYS A 97 11.13 -9.19 11.24
C LYS A 97 9.98 -9.29 12.23
N LYS A 98 9.61 -10.52 12.61
CA LYS A 98 8.66 -10.72 13.71
C LYS A 98 9.31 -10.24 15.01
N PRO A 99 8.57 -9.53 15.89
CA PRO A 99 9.11 -9.15 17.19
C PRO A 99 9.37 -10.41 18.01
N ASP A 100 10.50 -10.43 18.73
CA ASP A 100 10.90 -11.58 19.55
C ASP A 100 9.93 -11.83 20.71
N ASN A 101 9.31 -10.77 21.24
CA ASN A 101 8.36 -10.82 22.34
C ASN A 101 7.01 -10.27 21.89
N TRP A 102 6.05 -11.16 21.61
CA TRP A 102 4.66 -10.81 21.36
C TRP A 102 3.84 -10.91 22.65
N VAL A 103 3.31 -9.78 23.10
CA VAL A 103 2.62 -9.66 24.40
C VAL A 103 1.09 -9.56 24.28
N ALA A 104 0.55 -9.43 23.07
CA ALA A 104 -0.89 -9.34 22.86
C ALA A 104 -1.55 -10.73 22.98
N PRO A 105 -2.79 -10.82 23.51
CA PRO A 105 -3.49 -12.09 23.75
C PRO A 105 -3.99 -12.78 22.46
N TYR A 106 -3.85 -12.14 21.31
CA TYR A 106 -4.27 -12.62 19.99
C TYR A 106 -3.04 -12.80 19.07
N PRO A 107 -3.06 -13.73 18.10
CA PRO A 107 -1.93 -13.92 17.19
C PRO A 107 -1.76 -12.71 16.27
N LYS A 108 -0.50 -12.34 16.01
CA LYS A 108 -0.18 -11.32 15.00
C LYS A 108 -0.57 -11.83 13.61
N TYR A 109 -1.07 -10.96 12.74
CA TYR A 109 -1.39 -11.30 11.36
C TYR A 109 -0.19 -11.89 10.59
N GLU A 110 -0.51 -12.77 9.64
CA GLU A 110 0.49 -13.37 8.76
C GLU A 110 1.10 -12.35 7.81
N SER A 111 2.39 -12.51 7.53
CA SER A 111 3.07 -11.77 6.47
C SER A 111 2.46 -12.12 5.11
N GLY A 112 2.37 -11.14 4.20
CA GLY A 112 1.85 -11.35 2.84
C GLY A 112 0.42 -10.88 2.64
N TRP A 113 -0.27 -10.36 3.67
CA TRP A 113 -1.62 -9.81 3.54
C TRP A 113 -1.73 -8.70 2.48
N TRP A 114 -0.64 -7.97 2.22
CA TRP A 114 -0.60 -6.88 1.25
C TRP A 114 -0.63 -7.36 -0.21
N GLU A 115 -0.37 -8.64 -0.48
CA GLU A 115 -0.35 -9.21 -1.84
C GLU A 115 -1.70 -9.10 -2.54
N THR A 116 -2.81 -9.09 -1.79
CA THR A 116 -4.17 -8.89 -2.30
C THR A 116 -4.35 -7.51 -2.93
N PHE A 117 -3.59 -6.51 -2.51
CA PHE A 117 -3.74 -5.12 -2.93
C PHE A 117 -2.71 -4.70 -3.98
N LEU A 118 -1.80 -5.60 -4.38
CA LEU A 118 -0.83 -5.33 -5.44
C LEU A 118 -1.54 -5.32 -6.82
N PRO A 119 -1.08 -4.50 -7.78
CA PRO A 119 -1.62 -4.50 -9.13
C PRO A 119 -1.50 -5.88 -9.78
N GLN A 120 -2.52 -6.29 -10.56
CA GLN A 120 -2.56 -7.58 -11.24
C GLN A 120 -1.51 -7.64 -12.37
N GLY A 121 -0.29 -7.97 -11.98
CA GLY A 121 0.90 -8.03 -12.82
C GLY A 121 2.15 -8.43 -12.01
N SER A 122 2.17 -8.15 -10.71
CA SER A 122 3.25 -8.57 -9.79
C SER A 122 3.16 -10.04 -9.36
N ASN A 123 1.99 -10.68 -9.46
CA ASN A 123 1.74 -12.03 -8.94
C ASN A 123 2.05 -13.17 -9.92
N LYS A 124 2.69 -12.91 -11.07
CA LYS A 124 3.23 -13.98 -11.93
C LYS A 124 4.64 -14.37 -11.51
N THR A 125 4.77 -14.84 -10.27
CA THR A 125 5.88 -15.74 -9.90
C THR A 125 5.33 -16.74 -8.89
N LYS A 126 4.40 -17.59 -9.34
CA LYS A 126 4.16 -18.87 -8.68
C LYS A 126 5.31 -19.79 -9.07
N ALA A 127 6.15 -20.14 -8.10
CA ALA A 127 6.97 -21.34 -8.16
C ALA A 127 6.07 -22.58 -8.01
#